data_AF-A0A526N909-F1
#
_entry.id   AF-A0A526N909-F1
#
_cell.length_a   1.000
_cell.length_b   1.000
_cell.length_c   1.000
_cell.angle_alpha   90.00
_cell.angle_beta   90.00
_cell.angle_gamma   90.00
#
_symmetry.space_group_name_H-M   'P 1'
#
loop_
_entity.id
_entity.type
_entity.pdbx_description
1 polymer ?
#
loop_
_entity_poly.entity_id
_entity_poly.type
_entity_poly.pdbx_seq_one_letter_code
_entity_poly.pdbx_strand_id
1 'polypeptide(L)'
;MALSIKNTEVEQLARELARRRRVSVTEAIRQSFDREVARERLVPRDEPDDLFQRLMAIAERAAQVPKRQDAMTDVEILGYDELGIPTR
;
A
#
# COMPACT_ATOMS: atom_id res chain seq x y z
N MET A 1 14.84 -27.11 -5.87
CA MET A 1 15.75 -26.61 -4.82
C MET A 1 15.27 -27.11 -3.46
N ALA A 2 16.15 -27.27 -2.47
CA ALA A 2 15.79 -27.76 -1.14
C ALA A 2 15.66 -26.61 -0.14
N LEU A 3 14.54 -26.57 0.59
CA LEU A 3 14.35 -25.71 1.76
C LEU A 3 14.73 -26.51 3.01
N SER A 4 15.67 -26.01 3.82
CA SER A 4 16.00 -26.61 5.12
C SER A 4 15.37 -25.78 6.24
N ILE A 5 14.50 -26.42 7.03
CA ILE A 5 13.87 -25.82 8.21
C ILE A 5 14.61 -26.35 9.44
N LYS A 6 15.34 -25.48 10.15
CA LYS A 6 16.15 -25.84 11.33
C LYS A 6 15.37 -25.72 12.65
N ASN A 7 14.04 -25.85 12.59
CA ASN A 7 13.16 -25.78 13.74
C ASN A 7 12.31 -27.06 13.81
N THR A 8 12.46 -27.80 14.91
CA THR A 8 11.81 -29.10 15.13
C THR A 8 10.29 -29.00 15.19
N GLU A 9 9.74 -27.95 15.80
CA GLU A 9 8.28 -27.76 15.89
C GLU A 9 7.67 -27.54 14.51
N VAL A 10 8.32 -26.73 13.67
CA VAL A 10 7.87 -26.48 12.29
C VAL A 10 7.93 -27.77 11.45
N GLU A 11 8.97 -28.59 11.64
CA GLU A 11 9.07 -29.88 10.97
C GLU A 11 7.92 -30.83 11.37
N GLN A 12 7.59 -30.90 12.66
CA GLN A 12 6.48 -31.71 13.17
C GLN A 12 5.14 -31.27 12.59
N LEU A 13 4.89 -29.95 12.56
CA LEU A 13 3.68 -29.38 11.96
C LEU A 13 3.58 -29.69 10.46
N ALA A 14 4.67 -29.53 9.71
CA ALA A 14 4.71 -29.85 8.28
C ALA A 14 4.43 -31.34 8.02
N ARG A 15 4.99 -32.24 8.85
CA ARG A 15 4.72 -33.69 8.77
C ARG A 15 3.28 -34.02 9.13
N GLU A 16 2.71 -33.40 10.15
CA GLU A 16 1.32 -33.60 10.51
C GLU A 16 0.37 -33.15 9.38
N LEU A 17 0.63 -31.96 8.82
CA LEU A 17 -0.16 -31.42 7.72
C LEU A 17 -0.14 -32.33 6.50
N ALA A 18 1.04 -32.84 6.16
CA ALA A 18 1.24 -33.81 5.08
C ALA A 18 0.43 -35.10 5.30
N ARG A 19 0.48 -35.67 6.52
CA ARG A 19 -0.31 -36.86 6.88
C ARG A 19 -1.81 -36.61 6.74
N ARG A 20 -2.32 -35.50 7.30
CA ARG A 20 -3.75 -35.16 7.24
C ARG A 20 -4.25 -34.95 5.81
N ARG A 21 -3.41 -34.40 4.93
CA ARG A 21 -3.75 -34.12 3.52
C ARG A 21 -3.39 -35.25 2.55
N ARG A 22 -2.69 -36.29 3.01
CA ARG A 22 -2.18 -37.41 2.17
C ARG A 22 -1.30 -36.95 1.00
N VAL A 23 -0.44 -35.97 1.25
CA VAL A 23 0.53 -35.45 0.27
C VAL A 23 1.95 -35.50 0.84
N SER A 24 2.96 -35.22 0.02
CA SER A 24 4.34 -35.10 0.50
C SER A 24 4.51 -33.89 1.44
N VAL A 25 5.52 -33.92 2.30
CA VAL A 25 5.84 -32.79 3.20
C VAL A 25 6.08 -31.51 2.40
N THR A 26 6.83 -31.60 1.31
CA THR A 26 7.08 -30.49 0.39
C THR A 26 5.79 -29.92 -0.18
N GLU A 27 4.87 -30.79 -0.61
CA GLU A 27 3.61 -30.36 -1.21
C GLU A 27 2.67 -29.72 -0.17
N ALA A 28 2.64 -30.24 1.06
CA ALA A 28 1.89 -29.65 2.16
C ALA A 28 2.38 -28.22 2.47
N ILE A 29 3.70 -28.03 2.52
CA ILE A 29 4.33 -26.72 2.75
C ILE A 29 4.02 -25.78 1.58
N ARG A 30 4.22 -26.21 0.33
CA ARG A 30 3.93 -25.42 -0.87
C ARG A 30 2.50 -24.91 -0.87
N GLN A 31 1.52 -25.79 -0.68
CA GLN A 31 0.10 -25.42 -0.64
C GLN A 31 -0.23 -24.46 0.52
N SER A 32 0.44 -24.61 1.66
CA SER A 32 0.24 -23.71 2.80
C SER A 32 0.78 -22.32 2.50
N PHE A 33 1.98 -22.23 1.93
CA PHE A 33 2.57 -20.95 1.54
C PHE A 33 1.81 -20.29 0.39
N ASP A 34 1.40 -21.03 -0.63
CA ASP A 34 0.60 -20.49 -1.74
C ASP A 34 -0.69 -19.85 -1.22
N ARG A 35 -1.36 -20.50 -0.26
CA ARG A 35 -2.58 -19.97 0.37
C ARG A 35 -2.31 -18.68 1.15
N GLU A 36 -1.29 -18.66 1.99
CA GLU A 36 -0.99 -17.46 2.79
C GLU A 36 -0.47 -16.31 1.91
N VAL A 37 0.36 -16.58 0.91
CA VAL A 37 0.80 -15.56 -0.06
C VAL A 37 -0.38 -15.02 -0.85
N ALA A 38 -1.31 -15.87 -1.30
CA ALA A 38 -2.51 -15.41 -1.98
C ALA A 38 -3.38 -14.52 -1.07
N ARG A 39 -3.52 -14.88 0.22
CA ARG A 39 -4.23 -14.05 1.19
C ARG A 39 -3.55 -12.70 1.39
N GLU A 40 -2.22 -12.68 1.59
CA GLU A 40 -1.46 -11.45 1.79
C GLU A 40 -1.50 -10.53 0.55
N ARG A 41 -1.56 -11.09 -0.67
CA ARG A 41 -1.72 -10.30 -1.90
C ARG A 41 -3.08 -9.63 -2.04
N LEU A 42 -4.12 -10.16 -1.38
CA LEU A 42 -5.48 -9.60 -1.43
C LEU A 42 -5.68 -8.48 -0.42
N VAL A 43 -4.85 -8.42 0.63
CA VAL A 43 -4.84 -7.31 1.57
C VAL A 43 -4.03 -6.19 0.92
N PRO A 44 -4.62 -5.01 0.63
CA PRO A 44 -3.83 -3.85 0.27
C PRO A 44 -2.93 -3.55 1.47
N ARG A 45 -1.65 -3.89 1.38
CA ARG A 45 -0.68 -3.22 2.23
C ARG A 45 -0.60 -1.82 1.67
N ASP A 46 -1.02 -0.84 2.45
CA ASP A 46 -0.60 0.54 2.26
C ASP A 46 0.94 0.53 2.39
N GLU A 47 1.64 0.15 1.32
CA GLU A 47 3.08 0.34 1.25
C GLU A 47 3.31 1.84 1.39
N PRO A 48 4.35 2.28 2.12
CA PRO A 48 4.68 3.71 2.23
C PRO A 48 4.77 4.42 0.86
N ASP A 49 5.12 3.65 -0.18
CA ASP A 49 5.10 4.11 -1.56
C ASP A 49 3.70 4.47 -2.07
N ASP A 50 2.63 3.79 -1.65
CA ASP A 50 1.27 4.06 -2.14
C ASP A 50 0.75 5.44 -1.69
N LEU A 51 0.99 5.85 -0.44
CA LEU A 51 0.61 7.19 0.01
C LEU A 51 1.40 8.27 -0.75
N PHE A 52 2.71 8.10 -0.89
CA PHE A 52 3.54 9.04 -1.63
C PHE A 52 3.11 9.15 -3.10
N GLN A 53 2.90 8.02 -3.77
CA GLN A 53 2.42 7.99 -5.16
C GLN A 53 1.04 8.63 -5.32
N ARG A 54 0.12 8.39 -4.37
CA ARG A 54 -1.19 9.04 -4.36
C ARG A 54 -1.09 10.56 -4.19
N LEU A 55 -0.24 11.04 -3.29
CA LEU A 55 -0.02 12.47 -3.09
C LEU A 55 0.59 13.12 -4.34
N MET A 56 1.58 12.47 -4.97
CA MET A 56 2.18 12.96 -6.21
C MET A 56 1.16 12.99 -7.37
N ALA A 57 0.33 11.95 -7.51
CA ALA A 57 -0.72 11.92 -8.52
C ALA A 57 -1.77 13.05 -8.34
N ILE A 58 -2.09 13.40 -7.10
CA ILE A 58 -2.96 14.55 -6.80
C ILE A 58 -2.27 15.87 -7.17
N ALA A 59 -1.00 16.03 -6.80
CA ALA A 59 -0.22 17.23 -7.08
C ALA A 59 -0.07 17.47 -8.60
N GLU A 60 0.25 16.42 -9.37
CA GLU A 60 0.35 16.49 -10.83
C GLU A 60 -0.99 16.88 -11.47
N ARG A 61 -2.09 16.29 -11.01
CA ARG A 61 -3.43 16.63 -11.50
C ARG A 61 -3.79 18.08 -11.21
N ALA A 62 -3.47 18.58 -10.01
CA ALA A 62 -3.71 19.96 -9.63
C ALA A 62 -2.86 20.93 -10.48
N ALA A 63 -1.61 20.56 -10.80
CA ALA A 63 -0.72 21.37 -11.62
C ALA A 63 -1.18 21.49 -13.08
N GLN A 64 -1.98 20.55 -13.59
CA GLN A 64 -2.54 20.60 -14.94
C GLN A 64 -3.75 21.54 -15.08
N VAL A 65 -4.30 22.04 -13.97
CA VAL A 65 -5.44 22.97 -14.00
C VAL A 65 -5.01 24.29 -14.65
N PRO A 66 -5.65 24.72 -15.76
CA PRO A 66 -5.32 25.99 -16.41
C PRO A 66 -5.51 27.16 -15.46
N LYS A 67 -4.60 28.13 -15.51
CA LYS A 67 -4.75 29.39 -14.76
C LYS A 67 -6.01 30.12 -15.23
N ARG A 68 -6.76 30.73 -14.29
CA ARG A 68 -7.93 31.56 -14.63
C ARG A 68 -7.48 32.75 -15.47
N GLN A 69 -8.34 33.16 -16.41
CA GLN A 69 -8.12 34.32 -17.28
C GLN A 69 -7.87 35.59 -16.46
N ASP A 70 -8.63 35.77 -15.38
CA ASP A 70 -8.50 36.86 -14.41
C ASP A 70 -7.88 36.33 -13.11
N ALA A 71 -6.61 35.92 -13.18
CA ALA A 71 -5.90 35.40 -12.03
C ALA A 71 -5.72 36.52 -10.99
N MET A 72 -6.34 36.34 -9.83
CA MET A 72 -6.17 37.22 -8.68
C MET A 72 -4.87 36.88 -7.96
N THR A 73 -4.22 37.89 -7.39
CA THR A 73 -3.12 37.69 -6.43
C THR A 73 -3.64 37.02 -5.16
N ASP A 74 -2.75 36.42 -4.39
CA ASP A 74 -3.06 35.88 -3.05
C ASP A 74 -3.73 36.92 -2.16
N VAL A 75 -3.24 38.17 -2.17
CA VAL A 75 -3.83 39.30 -1.45
C VAL A 75 -5.26 39.60 -1.92
N GLU A 76 -5.50 39.65 -3.23
CA GLU A 76 -6.83 39.91 -3.79
C GLU A 76 -7.83 38.77 -3.51
N ILE A 77 -7.34 37.53 -3.44
CA ILE A 77 -8.13 36.34 -3.07
C ILE A 77 -8.53 36.40 -1.60
N LEU A 78 -7.60 36.79 -0.73
CA LEU A 78 -7.86 36.97 0.70
C LEU A 78 -8.83 38.11 0.97
N GLY A 79 -8.76 39.20 0.19
CA GLY A 79 -9.68 40.34 0.29
C GLY A 79 -9.49 41.18 1.54
N TYR A 80 -8.30 41.13 2.14
CA TYR A 80 -7.89 41.97 3.26
C TYR A 80 -6.76 42.90 2.82
N ASP A 81 -6.76 44.12 3.35
CA ASP A 81 -5.60 45.01 3.22
C ASP A 81 -4.46 44.60 4.17
N GLU A 82 -3.34 45.34 4.14
CA GLU A 82 -2.17 45.06 4.98
C GLU A 82 -2.44 45.16 6.49
N LEU A 83 -3.56 45.78 6.89
CA LEU A 83 -4.00 45.92 8.28
C LEU A 83 -5.03 44.86 8.68
N GLY A 84 -5.38 43.94 7.76
CA GLY A 84 -6.38 42.91 8.00
C GLY A 84 -7.82 43.42 7.92
N ILE A 85 -8.07 44.55 7.25
CA ILE A 85 -9.41 45.11 7.07
C ILE A 85 -10.01 44.55 5.77
N PRO A 86 -11.25 44.00 5.80
CA PRO A 86 -11.94 43.56 4.60
C PRO A 86 -12.07 44.69 3.59
N THR A 87 -11.66 44.44 2.35
CA THR A 87 -11.74 45.40 1.23
C THR A 87 -12.91 45.11 0.28
N ARG A 88 -13.79 44.16 0.64
CA ARG A 88 -15.02 43.79 -0.08
C ARG A 88 -16.20 43.61 0.85
#